data_AF-A0A1W2E853-F1
#
_entry.id   AF-A0A1W2E853-F1
#
_cell.length_a   1.000
_cell.length_b   1.000
_cell.length_c   1.000
_cell.angle_alpha   90.00
_cell.angle_beta   90.00
_cell.angle_gamma   90.00
#
_symmetry.space_group_name_H-M   'P 1'
#
loop_
_entity.id
_entity.type
_entity.pdbx_description
1 polymer ?
#
loop_
_entity_poly.entity_id
_entity_poly.type
_entity_poly.pdbx_seq_one_letter_code
_entity_poly.pdbx_strand_id
1 'polypeptide(L)'
;MTPDAFKAWRKSLGLKQKDAADKLGLKKRVIQYYEKGARDGKNIEIPKTVELACFALSMGVETYDGRQLPGAVAIASEGTEPAGEVMPA
;
A
#
# COMPACT_ATOMS: atom_id res chain seq x y z
N MET A 1 -2.79 -5.05 7.91
CA MET A 1 -2.72 -4.08 9.03
C MET A 1 -4.06 -4.11 9.73
N THR A 2 -4.08 -4.21 11.07
CA THR A 2 -5.35 -4.26 11.82
C THR A 2 -5.95 -2.85 11.98
N PRO A 3 -7.26 -2.72 12.24
CA PRO A 3 -7.90 -1.43 12.53
C PRO A 3 -7.23 -0.64 13.65
N ASP A 4 -6.85 -1.34 14.73
CA ASP A 4 -6.15 -0.73 15.86
C ASP A 4 -4.74 -0.27 15.49
N ALA A 5 -4.00 -1.06 14.70
CA ALA A 5 -2.69 -0.68 14.19
C ALA A 5 -2.77 0.55 13.27
N PHE A 6 -3.79 0.64 12.40
CA PHE A 6 -4.04 1.81 11.56
C PHE A 6 -4.29 3.07 12.39
N LYS A 7 -5.12 2.94 13.43
CA LYS A 7 -5.42 4.05 14.35
C LYS A 7 -4.18 4.49 15.14
N ALA A 8 -3.36 3.54 15.59
CA ALA A 8 -2.11 3.81 16.28
C ALA A 8 -1.11 4.53 15.36
N TRP A 9 -0.94 4.05 14.13
CA TRP A 9 -0.12 4.69 13.09
C TRP A 9 -0.54 6.14 12.84
N ARG A 10 -1.84 6.40 12.66
CA ARG A 10 -2.32 7.77 12.42
C ARG A 10 -1.96 8.68 13.61
N LYS A 11 -2.15 8.18 14.83
CA LYS A 11 -1.85 8.92 16.06
C LYS A 11 -0.35 9.14 16.25
N SER A 12 0.50 8.18 15.91
CA SER A 12 1.97 8.34 16.04
C SER A 12 2.51 9.42 15.12
N LEU A 13 1.89 9.63 13.96
CA LEU A 13 2.20 10.73 13.04
C LEU A 13 1.50 12.06 13.42
N GLY A 14 0.72 12.10 14.49
CA GLY A 14 -0.03 13.32 14.90
C GLY A 14 -1.13 13.74 13.92
N LEU A 15 -1.53 12.88 12.99
CA LEU A 15 -2.46 13.23 11.92
C LEU A 15 -3.92 13.18 12.39
N LYS A 16 -4.73 14.16 11.99
CA LYS A 16 -6.20 14.04 12.13
C LYS A 16 -6.73 13.09 11.05
N GLN A 17 -7.95 12.60 11.22
CA GLN A 17 -8.59 11.73 10.23
C GLN A 17 -8.68 12.37 8.83
N LYS A 18 -8.81 13.70 8.77
CA LYS A 18 -8.83 14.45 7.51
C LYS A 18 -7.43 14.45 6.86
N ASP A 19 -6.40 14.84 7.62
CA ASP A 19 -5.02 14.92 7.12
C ASP A 19 -4.49 13.56 6.65
N ALA A 20 -4.84 12.49 7.36
CA ALA A 20 -4.51 11.13 6.93
C ALA A 20 -5.23 10.74 5.62
N ALA A 21 -6.46 11.20 5.44
CA ALA A 21 -7.21 10.99 4.21
C ALA A 21 -6.56 11.74 3.03
N ASP A 22 -6.19 13.01 3.25
CA ASP A 22 -5.53 13.84 2.25
C ASP A 22 -4.17 13.23 1.83
N LYS A 23 -3.33 12.81 2.80
CA LYS A 23 -2.04 12.15 2.53
C LYS A 23 -2.15 10.80 1.82
N LEU A 24 -3.19 10.02 2.12
CA LEU A 24 -3.43 8.73 1.48
C LEU A 24 -4.20 8.85 0.16
N GLY A 25 -4.68 10.04 -0.22
CA GLY A 25 -5.55 10.23 -1.37
C GLY A 25 -6.92 9.56 -1.23
N LEU A 26 -7.41 9.40 0.01
CA LEU A 26 -8.66 8.72 0.33
C LEU A 26 -9.71 9.71 0.83
N LYS A 27 -10.98 9.32 0.80
CA LYS A 27 -12.04 10.09 1.48
C LYS A 27 -11.93 9.89 2.98
N LYS A 28 -12.16 10.95 3.78
CA LYS A 28 -12.22 10.87 5.27
C LYS A 28 -13.09 9.71 5.78
N ARG A 29 -14.20 9.43 5.09
CA ARG A 29 -15.12 8.34 5.45
C ARG A 29 -14.45 6.95 5.37
N VAL A 30 -13.52 6.76 4.43
CA VAL A 30 -12.76 5.52 4.27
C VAL A 30 -11.82 5.30 5.46
N ILE A 31 -11.16 6.36 5.93
CA ILE A 31 -10.33 6.32 7.14
C ILE A 31 -11.15 5.85 8.34
N GLN A 32 -12.38 6.34 8.49
CA GLN A 32 -13.27 5.90 9.58
C GLN A 32 -13.64 4.41 9.48
N TYR A 33 -13.86 3.90 8.27
CA TYR A 33 -14.15 2.47 8.08
C TYR A 33 -12.94 1.59 8.43
N TYR A 34 -11.73 2.02 8.07
CA TYR A 34 -10.50 1.30 8.43
C TYR A 34 -10.24 1.32 9.94
N GLU A 35 -10.43 2.46 10.61
CA GLU A 35 -10.28 2.52 12.07
C GLU A 35 -11.36 1.72 12.83
N LYS A 36 -12.57 1.62 12.27
CA LYS A 36 -13.66 0.84 12.85
C LYS A 36 -13.56 -0.65 12.50
N GLY A 37 -12.84 -1.00 11.44
CA GLY A 37 -12.78 -2.35 10.90
C GLY A 37 -14.07 -2.83 10.23
N ALA A 38 -15.06 -1.96 10.04
CA ALA A 38 -16.37 -2.35 9.51
C ALA A 38 -17.01 -1.27 8.64
N ARG A 39 -17.66 -1.71 7.56
CA ARG A 39 -18.51 -0.90 6.69
C ARG A 39 -19.88 -1.57 6.58
N ASP A 40 -20.91 -0.85 7.00
CA ASP A 40 -22.31 -1.29 6.89
C ASP A 40 -22.54 -2.71 7.45
N GLY A 41 -21.89 -3.03 8.57
CA GLY A 41 -21.98 -4.34 9.23
C GLY A 41 -21.08 -5.43 8.66
N LYS A 42 -20.38 -5.19 7.55
CA LYS A 42 -19.36 -6.10 7.01
C LYS A 42 -17.97 -5.72 7.51
N ASN A 43 -17.19 -6.72 7.90
CA ASN A 43 -15.79 -6.51 8.25
C ASN A 43 -15.04 -5.98 7.03
N ILE A 44 -14.34 -4.86 7.20
CA ILE A 44 -13.50 -4.28 6.16
C ILE A 44 -12.05 -4.47 6.56
N GLU A 45 -11.30 -5.08 5.67
CA GLU A 45 -9.85 -5.19 5.78
C GLU A 45 -9.18 -4.00 5.09
N ILE A 46 -8.03 -3.60 5.61
CA ILE A 46 -7.22 -2.54 5.02
C ILE A 46 -6.51 -3.14 3.80
N PRO A 47 -6.74 -2.61 2.58
CA PRO A 47 -6.09 -3.12 1.38
C PRO A 47 -4.57 -2.96 1.43
N LYS A 48 -3.86 -3.87 0.75
CA LYS A 48 -2.39 -3.84 0.68
C LYS A 48 -1.82 -2.53 0.15
N THR A 49 -2.54 -1.87 -0.77
CA THR A 49 -2.18 -0.54 -1.29
C THR A 49 -2.13 0.52 -0.19
N VAL A 50 -3.11 0.50 0.72
CA VAL A 50 -3.18 1.44 1.85
C VAL A 50 -2.10 1.11 2.88
N GLU A 51 -1.86 -0.17 3.13
CA GLU A 51 -0.77 -0.63 4.00
C GLU A 51 0.60 -0.10 3.57
N LEU A 52 0.94 -0.28 2.29
CA LEU A 52 2.19 0.20 1.73
C LEU A 52 2.29 1.73 1.75
N ALA A 53 1.19 2.42 1.48
CA ALA A 53 1.14 3.88 1.58
C ALA A 53 1.36 4.36 3.03
N CYS A 54 0.78 3.69 4.03
CA CYS A 54 1.02 4.02 5.44
C CYS A 54 2.48 3.81 5.84
N PHE A 55 3.11 2.75 5.32
CA PHE A 55 4.53 2.50 5.51
C PHE A 55 5.39 3.61 4.89
N ALA A 56 5.13 3.98 3.63
CA ALA A 56 5.81 5.08 2.94
C ALA A 56 5.70 6.41 3.72
N LEU A 57 4.49 6.77 4.17
CA LEU A 57 4.26 7.96 4.98
C LEU A 57 4.99 7.92 6.33
N SER A 58 5.15 6.73 6.93
CA SER A 58 5.91 6.56 8.17
C SER A 58 7.40 6.81 7.98
N MET A 59 7.91 6.56 6.77
CA MET A 59 9.28 6.90 6.37
C MET A 59 9.42 8.37 5.92
N GLY A 60 8.33 9.15 5.94
CA GLY A 60 8.31 10.53 5.44
C GLY A 60 8.22 10.64 3.91
N VAL A 61 7.89 9.56 3.21
CA VAL A 61 7.70 9.56 1.75
C VAL A 61 6.23 9.83 1.43
N GLU A 62 5.96 11.01 0.88
CA GLU A 62 4.59 11.43 0.50
C GLU A 62 4.31 11.23 -0.98
N THR A 63 5.35 11.28 -1.82
CA THR A 63 5.24 11.14 -3.27
C THR A 63 6.33 10.22 -3.79
N TYR A 64 6.03 9.52 -4.87
CA TYR A 64 6.98 8.67 -5.58
C TYR A 64 6.85 8.93 -7.07
N ASP A 65 7.96 9.25 -7.71
CA ASP A 65 8.04 9.67 -9.11
C ASP A 65 8.36 8.51 -10.07
N GLY A 66 8.41 7.28 -9.56
CA GLY A 66 8.71 6.10 -10.37
C GLY A 66 10.20 5.87 -10.64
N ARG A 67 11.10 6.68 -10.08
CA ARG A 67 12.54 6.47 -10.25
C ARG A 67 13.00 5.19 -9.54
N GLN A 68 13.89 4.47 -10.21
CA GLN A 68 14.45 3.24 -9.67
C GLN A 68 15.17 3.52 -8.35
N LEU A 69 14.68 2.90 -7.27
CA LEU A 69 15.29 3.06 -5.95
C LEU A 69 16.70 2.42 -5.96
N PRO A 70 17.73 3.12 -5.46
CA PRO A 70 19.06 2.53 -5.35
C PRO A 70 18.99 1.30 -4.45
N GLY A 71 19.37 0.13 -4.98
CA GLY A 71 19.30 -1.15 -4.27
C GLY A 71 17.94 -1.87 -4.37
N ALA A 72 16.98 -1.40 -5.17
CA ALA A 72 15.81 -2.19 -5.51
C ALA A 72 16.27 -3.43 -6.30
N VAL A 73 16.11 -4.61 -5.68
CA VAL A 73 16.27 -5.90 -6.33
C VAL A 73 15.41 -5.86 -7.59
N ALA A 74 16.04 -5.99 -8.75
CA ALA A 74 15.33 -6.32 -9.97
C ALA A 74 14.61 -7.64 -9.67
N ILE A 75 13.31 -7.58 -9.43
CA ILE A 75 12.47 -8.77 -9.41
C ILE A 75 12.63 -9.37 -10.80
N ALA A 76 13.48 -10.39 -10.88
CA ALA A 76 13.76 -11.07 -12.12
C ALA A 76 12.41 -11.47 -12.70
N SER A 77 12.09 -10.93 -13.87
CA SER A 77 10.98 -11.40 -14.67
C SER A 77 11.34 -12.80 -15.14
N GLU A 78 11.08 -13.81 -14.32
CA GLU A 78 11.02 -15.19 -14.80
C GLU A 78 9.77 -15.29 -15.68
N GLY A 79 9.99 -15.19 -16.99
CA GLY A 79 8.94 -15.12 -17.98
C GLY A 79 9.49 -14.90 -19.38
N THR A 80 10.40 -15.75 -19.82
CA THR A 80 10.59 -16.02 -21.25
C THR A 80 10.89 -17.50 -21.38
N GLU A 81 9.84 -18.28 -21.63
CA GLU A 81 9.97 -19.56 -22.30
C GLU A 81 10.67 -19.31 -23.65
N PRO A 82 11.81 -19.94 -23.96
CA PRO A 82 12.21 -20.06 -25.35
C PRO A 82 11.36 -21.17 -25.99
N ALA A 83 10.47 -20.74 -26.86
CA ALA A 83 9.77 -21.58 -27.81
C ALA A 83 10.76 -22.38 -28.67
N GLY A 84 10.44 -23.66 -28.88
CA GLY A 84 10.81 -24.42 -30.07
C GLY A 84 12.28 -24.86 -30.17
N GLU A 85 12.59 -26.02 -29.58
CA GLU A 85 13.67 -26.88 -30.07
C GLU A 85 13.28 -27.35 -31.48
N VAL A 86 13.78 -26.65 -32.50
CA VAL A 86 13.75 -27.08 -33.90
C VAL A 86 14.78 -28.20 -34.09
N MET A 87 14.28 -29.39 -34.48
CA MET A 87 15.06 -30.43 -35.15
C MET A 87 15.86 -29.84 -36.33
N PRO A 88 17.16 -30.19 -36.44
CA PRO A 88 17.62 -30.94 -37.62
C PRO A 88 18.71 -31.98 -37.24
N ALA A 89 19.05 -33.02 -37.99
CA ALA A 89 18.77 -33.45 -39.37
C ALA A 89 18.73 -34.99 -39.43
#